data_AF-A0A6S7B5S4-F1
#
_entry.id   AF-A0A6S7B5S4-F1
#
_cell.length_a   1.000
_cell.length_b   1.000
_cell.length_c   1.000
_cell.angle_alpha   90.00
_cell.angle_beta   90.00
_cell.angle_gamma   90.00
#
_symmetry.space_group_name_H-M   'P 1'
#
loop_
_entity.id
_entity.type
_entity.pdbx_description
1 polymer ?
#
loop_
_entity_poly.entity_id
_entity_poly.type
_entity_poly.pdbx_seq_one_letter_code
_entity_poly.pdbx_strand_id
1 'polypeptide(L)'
;MTPVECKAPLRWGRGNARRDAGLSVGLKVAAIVARAVGIAVAVACASMVMGVMTQRAFAAGVPRTANTGSTASTANTASTANTANTANTANTANTANTANTPASVDAAASAAHCALPAWPRWQQFKRDFISADGRVIDVGSTDSRTVSEGQSYALFFALVANDRAAFDTILQWTEQHLAQGDLTAHLPAWLWGRSDDGQWQVLDANASSDADLWIAYALLEAGHAWRERSYTARGAVLAKRVLDEETASVPGLGLTLLPGPAGFHPAADVWRVNPSYAPPQVIRGIATRLQDDARWPRLLASTGQVLTDTAPHGFAPDWALYRAKQGFAPDPQTQAESAYNAIRVYLWAGMLDPRDPLAPTLLARFAPFANFIAAHGAPPEKVDTTNGNAGVNMGNAGFSAAAVPLLDARGEHALADAQIARAEQLNRETAAGYYTSVLSLFALGWHDGRYRFAADGTLDPHWSSPCRASLQ
;
A
#
# COMPACT_ATOMS: atom_id res chain seq x y z
N MET A 1 26.98 -58.75 44.74
CA MET A 1 27.40 -59.12 43.37
C MET A 1 27.83 -57.86 42.67
N THR A 2 29.14 -57.72 42.50
CA THR A 2 29.90 -56.63 41.84
C THR A 2 30.98 -57.34 40.97
N PRO A 3 31.80 -56.65 40.16
CA PRO A 3 31.68 -56.56 38.69
C PRO A 3 32.90 -57.17 37.96
N VAL A 4 32.93 -57.30 36.63
CA VAL A 4 34.19 -57.50 35.88
C VAL A 4 34.14 -56.89 34.46
N GLU A 5 35.23 -56.20 34.12
CA GLU A 5 35.62 -55.55 32.86
C GLU A 5 36.18 -56.49 31.76
N CYS A 6 36.31 -55.91 30.55
CA CYS A 6 37.37 -56.05 29.54
C CYS A 6 37.70 -57.43 28.90
N LYS A 7 37.64 -57.48 27.55
CA LYS A 7 38.82 -57.61 26.65
C LYS A 7 38.45 -57.79 25.17
N ALA A 8 39.04 -56.95 24.31
CA ALA A 8 39.58 -57.37 23.00
C ALA A 8 41.06 -57.84 23.25
N PRO A 9 41.78 -58.57 22.36
CA PRO A 9 42.01 -58.21 20.94
C PRO A 9 42.18 -59.41 19.97
N LEU A 10 42.31 -59.14 18.67
CA LEU A 10 43.34 -59.73 17.78
C LEU A 10 43.26 -59.09 16.38
N ARG A 11 44.41 -58.64 15.90
CA ARG A 11 44.68 -58.10 14.55
C ARG A 11 45.68 -59.04 13.84
N TRP A 12 45.88 -58.77 12.55
CA TRP A 12 46.82 -59.33 11.53
C TRP A 12 46.13 -60.30 10.54
N GLY A 13 46.18 -60.12 9.21
CA GLY A 13 46.86 -59.10 8.42
C GLY A 13 46.59 -59.18 6.91
N ARG A 14 46.97 -58.09 6.23
CA ARG A 14 47.38 -57.83 4.82
C ARG A 14 46.73 -58.60 3.65
N GLY A 15 46.24 -57.82 2.68
CA GLY A 15 46.17 -58.19 1.26
C GLY A 15 45.62 -57.06 0.38
N ASN A 16 46.50 -56.37 -0.34
CA ASN A 16 46.19 -55.36 -1.37
C ASN A 16 45.39 -55.96 -2.54
N ALA A 17 44.43 -55.22 -3.10
CA ALA A 17 44.39 -54.89 -4.54
C ALA A 17 43.26 -53.89 -4.86
N ARG A 18 43.60 -53.01 -5.80
CA ARG A 18 42.87 -51.86 -6.34
C ARG A 18 41.71 -52.26 -7.27
N ARG A 19 40.73 -51.33 -7.36
CA ARG A 19 40.04 -50.76 -8.57
C ARG A 19 39.49 -51.73 -9.60
N ASP A 20 38.42 -51.46 -10.34
CA ASP A 20 37.35 -50.47 -10.45
C ASP A 20 36.48 -51.06 -11.59
N ALA A 21 35.17 -50.83 -11.55
CA ALA A 21 34.28 -50.55 -12.70
C ALA A 21 32.88 -51.16 -12.47
N GLY A 22 31.88 -50.29 -12.34
CA GLY A 22 30.48 -50.73 -12.29
C GLY A 22 29.46 -49.67 -11.90
N LEU A 23 29.14 -48.80 -12.87
CA LEU A 23 27.89 -48.01 -12.98
C LEU A 23 27.68 -46.77 -12.09
N SER A 24 27.87 -45.61 -12.73
CA SER A 24 27.25 -44.33 -12.34
C SER A 24 26.12 -43.97 -13.32
N VAL A 25 24.85 -44.11 -12.92
CA VAL A 25 23.73 -43.32 -13.47
C VAL A 25 22.69 -43.22 -12.36
N GLY A 26 22.47 -42.02 -11.80
CA GLY A 26 21.42 -41.85 -10.79
C GLY A 26 21.65 -40.77 -9.74
N LEU A 27 22.57 -39.81 -9.94
CA LEU A 27 22.77 -38.72 -8.98
C LEU A 27 23.27 -37.42 -9.64
N LYS A 28 22.61 -36.98 -10.73
CA LYS A 28 22.89 -35.65 -11.33
C LYS A 28 21.66 -34.83 -11.75
N VAL A 29 20.44 -35.37 -11.63
CA VAL A 29 19.22 -34.64 -12.01
C VAL A 29 18.61 -33.86 -10.84
N ALA A 30 18.83 -34.27 -9.59
CA ALA A 30 18.27 -33.59 -8.41
C ALA A 30 19.01 -32.29 -8.01
N ALA A 31 20.27 -32.11 -8.41
CA ALA A 31 21.07 -30.94 -8.01
C ALA A 31 20.91 -29.72 -8.94
N ILE A 32 20.30 -29.89 -10.12
CA ILE A 32 20.11 -28.82 -11.11
C ILE A 32 18.77 -28.11 -10.90
N VAL A 33 17.73 -28.83 -10.46
CA VAL A 33 16.40 -28.24 -10.19
C VAL A 33 16.41 -27.38 -8.91
N ALA A 34 17.18 -27.77 -7.88
CA ALA A 34 17.28 -27.00 -6.63
C ALA A 34 18.07 -25.67 -6.78
N ARG A 35 18.94 -25.55 -7.79
CA ARG A 35 19.69 -24.31 -8.08
C ARG A 35 18.93 -23.33 -8.96
N ALA A 36 18.00 -23.79 -9.80
CA ALA A 36 17.19 -22.92 -10.65
C ALA A 36 16.09 -22.18 -9.87
N VAL A 37 15.48 -22.83 -8.86
CA VAL A 37 14.43 -22.21 -8.03
C VAL A 37 15.00 -21.19 -7.03
N GLY A 38 16.23 -21.40 -6.54
CA GLY A 38 16.89 -20.47 -5.61
C GLY A 38 17.44 -19.18 -6.26
N ILE A 39 17.62 -19.14 -7.58
CA ILE A 39 18.15 -17.97 -8.29
C ILE A 39 17.03 -17.03 -8.77
N ALA A 40 15.83 -17.54 -9.04
CA ALA A 40 14.69 -16.71 -9.44
C ALA A 40 14.18 -15.80 -8.31
N VAL A 41 14.25 -16.24 -7.04
CA VAL A 41 13.82 -15.44 -5.87
C VAL A 41 14.85 -14.36 -5.51
N ALA A 42 16.14 -14.57 -5.79
CA ALA A 42 17.19 -13.61 -5.48
C ALA A 42 17.25 -12.43 -6.47
N VAL A 43 16.75 -12.58 -7.69
CA VAL A 43 16.77 -11.53 -8.72
C VAL A 43 15.63 -10.52 -8.54
N ALA A 44 14.51 -10.92 -7.91
CA ALA A 44 13.41 -10.00 -7.62
C ALA A 44 13.72 -8.96 -6.52
N CYS A 45 14.67 -9.24 -5.61
CA CYS A 45 15.07 -8.30 -4.55
C CYS A 45 16.21 -7.34 -4.94
N ALA A 46 16.96 -7.61 -6.03
CA ALA A 46 18.15 -6.82 -6.39
C ALA A 46 17.86 -5.61 -7.31
N SER A 47 16.70 -5.55 -7.95
CA SER A 47 16.41 -4.54 -8.99
C SER A 47 15.90 -3.20 -8.47
N MET A 48 15.81 -2.99 -7.14
CA MET A 48 15.48 -1.67 -6.56
C MET A 48 16.71 -0.82 -6.20
N VAL A 49 17.96 -1.29 -6.42
CA VAL A 49 19.17 -0.67 -5.83
C VAL A 49 20.15 -0.04 -6.85
N MET A 50 19.87 0.01 -8.15
CA MET A 50 20.76 0.75 -9.08
C MET A 50 20.02 1.65 -10.06
N GLY A 51 20.14 2.96 -9.84
CA GLY A 51 19.65 3.96 -10.78
C GLY A 51 19.94 5.40 -10.39
N VAL A 52 21.17 5.72 -9.96
CA VAL A 52 21.65 7.12 -9.87
C VAL A 52 23.06 7.19 -10.45
N MET A 53 23.29 8.27 -11.23
CA MET A 53 24.49 8.66 -12.03
C MET A 53 24.40 8.20 -13.49
N THR A 54 24.34 9.07 -14.52
CA THR A 54 24.85 10.43 -14.70
C THR A 54 24.08 11.15 -15.83
N GLN A 55 23.77 12.44 -15.65
CA GLN A 55 23.35 13.34 -16.73
C GLN A 55 24.56 13.85 -17.52
N ARG A 56 24.43 13.96 -18.85
CA ARG A 56 24.94 15.09 -19.64
C ARG A 56 24.15 15.21 -20.95
N ALA A 57 23.46 16.34 -21.10
CA ALA A 57 22.83 16.78 -22.33
C ALA A 57 23.87 17.44 -23.27
N PHE A 58 23.71 17.25 -24.57
CA PHE A 58 23.95 18.29 -25.57
C PHE A 58 23.11 18.01 -26.82
N ALA A 59 22.42 19.05 -27.29
CA ALA A 59 21.44 19.07 -28.36
C ALA A 59 22.04 19.47 -29.72
N ALA A 60 21.40 19.02 -30.81
CA ALA A 60 21.23 19.68 -32.12
C ALA A 60 20.57 18.65 -33.06
N GLY A 61 19.57 18.90 -33.90
CA GLY A 61 18.86 20.10 -34.34
C GLY A 61 18.19 19.79 -35.69
N VAL A 62 17.21 20.61 -36.06
CA VAL A 62 16.71 20.90 -37.43
C VAL A 62 15.43 20.15 -37.90
N PRO A 63 14.49 20.86 -38.60
CA PRO A 63 13.04 20.63 -38.55
C PRO A 63 12.42 20.26 -39.92
N ARG A 64 11.10 20.02 -39.95
CA ARG A 64 10.19 20.14 -41.12
C ARG A 64 8.79 19.66 -40.71
N THR A 65 7.65 20.16 -41.16
CA THR A 65 7.18 21.34 -41.90
C THR A 65 5.66 21.24 -41.82
N ALA A 66 4.97 22.38 -41.74
CA ALA A 66 3.53 22.47 -41.84
C ALA A 66 3.01 21.97 -43.19
N ASN A 67 1.79 21.44 -43.24
CA ASN A 67 0.94 21.62 -44.42
C ASN A 67 -0.54 21.72 -44.03
N THR A 68 -1.14 22.84 -44.41
CA THR A 68 -2.57 23.12 -44.47
C THR A 68 -3.09 22.72 -45.86
N GLY A 69 -4.37 22.37 -45.98
CA GLY A 69 -4.97 22.12 -47.29
C GLY A 69 -6.41 21.61 -47.22
N SER A 70 -7.33 22.46 -47.68
CA SER A 70 -8.79 22.40 -47.57
C SER A 70 -9.51 21.47 -48.56
N THR A 71 -10.85 21.49 -48.43
CA THR A 71 -11.92 21.48 -49.46
C THR A 71 -12.56 20.15 -49.92
N ALA A 72 -13.77 19.93 -49.38
CA ALA A 72 -15.09 19.98 -50.03
C ALA A 72 -15.61 18.87 -50.99
N SER A 73 -16.93 18.62 -50.83
CA SER A 73 -17.95 18.12 -51.78
C SER A 73 -17.99 16.58 -52.01
N THR A 74 -19.10 15.85 -52.17
CA THR A 74 -20.55 16.13 -52.33
C THR A 74 -21.34 14.80 -52.25
N ALA A 75 -22.42 14.76 -51.49
CA ALA A 75 -23.81 14.37 -51.85
C ALA A 75 -24.12 13.12 -52.74
N ASN A 76 -24.95 12.21 -52.21
CA ASN A 76 -26.28 11.81 -52.75
C ASN A 76 -27.00 10.89 -51.73
N THR A 77 -28.21 11.16 -51.18
CA THR A 77 -29.60 11.34 -51.70
C THR A 77 -30.36 10.02 -51.90
N ALA A 78 -31.41 9.80 -51.06
CA ALA A 78 -32.78 9.32 -51.35
C ALA A 78 -33.45 8.92 -50.00
N SER A 79 -34.33 9.67 -49.32
CA SER A 79 -35.75 10.05 -49.58
C SER A 79 -36.66 8.87 -49.96
N THR A 80 -37.67 8.50 -49.17
CA THR A 80 -39.07 8.98 -49.17
C THR A 80 -39.90 8.05 -48.23
N ALA A 81 -41.11 8.29 -47.71
CA ALA A 81 -41.99 9.43 -47.38
C ALA A 81 -43.35 8.84 -46.90
N ASN A 82 -44.01 9.44 -45.90
CA ASN A 82 -45.48 9.65 -45.72
C ASN A 82 -45.79 10.05 -44.26
N THR A 83 -46.32 11.23 -43.86
CA THR A 83 -47.58 11.98 -44.22
C THR A 83 -48.84 11.27 -43.66
N ALA A 84 -49.82 11.84 -42.93
CA ALA A 84 -50.11 13.12 -42.27
C ALA A 84 -51.41 12.98 -41.40
N ASN A 85 -51.64 13.88 -40.42
CA ASN A 85 -52.86 14.71 -40.20
C ASN A 85 -52.81 15.42 -38.82
N THR A 86 -52.79 16.77 -38.67
CA THR A 86 -53.86 17.81 -38.80
C THR A 86 -55.00 17.60 -37.77
N ALA A 87 -55.54 18.54 -36.97
CA ALA A 87 -55.24 19.88 -36.46
C ALA A 87 -56.36 20.17 -35.40
N ASN A 88 -56.16 21.05 -34.41
CA ASN A 88 -57.20 22.01 -34.02
C ASN A 88 -56.70 23.16 -33.13
N THR A 89 -57.46 24.24 -33.21
CA THR A 89 -57.05 25.65 -33.14
C THR A 89 -57.44 26.34 -31.83
N ALA A 90 -56.61 27.34 -31.46
CA ALA A 90 -56.78 28.53 -30.62
C ALA A 90 -58.02 28.75 -29.72
N ASN A 91 -57.76 29.33 -28.53
CA ASN A 91 -58.52 30.50 -28.10
C ASN A 91 -57.69 31.48 -27.24
N THR A 92 -58.20 32.70 -27.16
CA THR A 92 -57.50 33.98 -27.13
C THR A 92 -57.50 34.62 -25.73
N ALA A 93 -56.61 35.60 -25.56
CA ALA A 93 -56.29 36.45 -24.42
C ALA A 93 -57.44 36.94 -23.51
N ASN A 94 -57.10 37.20 -22.23
CA ASN A 94 -57.54 38.41 -21.55
C ASN A 94 -56.59 38.87 -20.42
N THR A 95 -56.82 40.10 -19.98
CA THR A 95 -55.83 41.14 -19.64
C THR A 95 -55.59 41.28 -18.13
N ALA A 96 -54.41 41.85 -17.80
CA ALA A 96 -53.90 42.42 -16.56
C ALA A 96 -54.80 42.50 -15.29
N ASN A 97 -54.23 42.12 -14.14
CA ASN A 97 -54.40 42.91 -12.92
C ASN A 97 -53.15 42.86 -12.04
N THR A 98 -52.68 44.04 -11.66
CA THR A 98 -51.57 44.31 -10.73
C THR A 98 -52.00 44.18 -9.27
N ALA A 99 -51.02 43.77 -8.45
CA ALA A 99 -50.81 44.09 -7.03
C ALA A 99 -51.03 42.96 -5.97
N ASN A 100 -49.99 42.86 -5.14
CA ASN A 100 -49.85 42.28 -3.81
C ASN A 100 -49.47 40.79 -3.66
N THR A 101 -48.16 40.59 -3.58
CA THR A 101 -47.44 39.53 -2.87
C THR A 101 -47.91 39.38 -1.42
N PRO A 102 -47.77 38.17 -0.83
CA PRO A 102 -46.60 37.96 0.04
C PRO A 102 -45.66 36.91 -0.53
N ALA A 103 -44.37 37.21 -0.48
CA ALA A 103 -43.30 36.31 -0.83
C ALA A 103 -43.35 35.05 0.05
N SER A 104 -43.64 33.91 -0.56
CA SER A 104 -43.22 32.61 -0.04
C SER A 104 -41.70 32.56 -0.15
N VAL A 105 -41.02 32.86 0.96
CA VAL A 105 -39.62 32.53 1.15
C VAL A 105 -39.53 31.01 1.15
N ASP A 106 -39.28 30.43 -0.02
CA ASP A 106 -38.69 29.10 -0.12
C ASP A 106 -37.33 29.20 0.56
N ALA A 107 -37.29 28.73 1.81
CA ALA A 107 -36.05 28.43 2.51
C ALA A 107 -35.43 27.19 1.85
N ALA A 108 -34.90 27.37 0.64
CA ALA A 108 -33.86 26.51 0.12
C ALA A 108 -32.65 26.73 1.03
N ALA A 109 -32.56 25.90 2.08
CA ALA A 109 -31.33 25.74 2.83
C ALA A 109 -30.26 25.28 1.85
N SER A 110 -29.50 26.24 1.32
CA SER A 110 -28.22 25.98 0.70
C SER A 110 -27.39 25.24 1.75
N ALA A 111 -27.34 23.92 1.63
CA ALA A 111 -26.30 23.13 2.25
C ALA A 111 -25.00 23.61 1.62
N ALA A 112 -24.41 24.65 2.22
CA ALA A 112 -23.08 25.12 1.93
C ALA A 112 -22.13 23.97 2.20
N HIS A 113 -21.96 23.10 1.20
CA HIS A 113 -20.89 22.14 1.17
C HIS A 113 -19.64 23.00 1.10
N CYS A 114 -18.84 23.01 2.16
CA CYS A 114 -17.51 23.59 2.13
C CYS A 114 -16.76 22.88 1.00
N ALA A 115 -16.66 23.51 -0.17
CA ALA A 115 -15.81 23.04 -1.24
C ALA A 115 -14.38 23.12 -0.70
N LEU A 116 -13.83 21.96 -0.33
CA LEU A 116 -12.46 21.87 0.11
C LEU A 116 -11.54 22.42 -0.98
N PRO A 117 -10.48 23.17 -0.62
CA PRO A 117 -9.43 23.47 -1.57
C PRO A 117 -8.92 22.16 -2.17
N ALA A 118 -8.78 22.14 -3.50
CA ALA A 118 -8.22 21.01 -4.22
C ALA A 118 -6.94 20.51 -3.52
N TRP A 119 -6.78 19.21 -3.35
CA TRP A 119 -5.59 18.62 -2.72
C TRP A 119 -4.46 18.55 -3.75
N PRO A 120 -3.47 19.46 -3.75
CA PRO A 120 -2.56 19.60 -4.89
C PRO A 120 -1.63 18.40 -5.05
N ARG A 121 -1.19 17.80 -3.93
CA ARG A 121 -0.38 16.58 -3.93
C ARG A 121 -1.13 15.40 -4.57
N TRP A 122 -2.42 15.24 -4.31
CA TRP A 122 -3.24 14.22 -4.97
C TRP A 122 -3.35 14.46 -6.47
N GLN A 123 -3.63 15.71 -6.89
CA GLN A 123 -3.72 16.04 -8.31
C GLN A 123 -2.39 15.83 -9.03
N GLN A 124 -1.26 16.13 -8.37
CA GLN A 124 0.07 15.84 -8.90
C GLN A 124 0.29 14.33 -9.03
N PHE A 125 0.01 13.57 -7.98
CA PHE A 125 0.17 12.12 -8.00
C PHE A 125 -0.65 11.45 -9.12
N LYS A 126 -1.90 11.89 -9.32
CA LYS A 126 -2.71 11.40 -10.45
C LYS A 126 -2.04 11.67 -11.80
N ARG A 127 -1.54 12.89 -12.02
CA ARG A 127 -0.90 13.25 -13.31
C ARG A 127 0.37 12.45 -13.55
N ASP A 128 1.16 12.24 -12.50
CA ASP A 128 2.53 11.72 -12.63
C ASP A 128 2.54 10.18 -12.60
N PHE A 129 1.58 9.54 -11.91
CA PHE A 129 1.60 8.10 -11.63
C PHE A 129 0.32 7.35 -11.99
N ILE A 130 -0.80 7.99 -12.29
CA ILE A 130 -2.06 7.27 -12.62
C ILE A 130 -2.37 7.41 -14.10
N SER A 131 -2.45 6.29 -14.80
CA SER A 131 -2.85 6.24 -16.20
C SER A 131 -4.34 6.59 -16.37
N ALA A 132 -4.74 6.91 -17.60
CA ALA A 132 -6.13 7.24 -17.92
C ALA A 132 -7.12 6.10 -17.61
N ASP A 133 -6.67 4.85 -17.68
CA ASP A 133 -7.45 3.65 -17.38
C ASP A 133 -7.41 3.24 -15.90
N GLY A 134 -6.70 3.96 -15.01
CA GLY A 134 -6.77 3.75 -13.56
C GLY A 134 -5.64 2.93 -12.93
N ARG A 135 -4.57 2.66 -13.68
CA ARG A 135 -3.38 1.97 -13.21
C ARG A 135 -2.39 2.93 -12.57
N VAL A 136 -1.91 2.61 -11.38
CA VAL A 136 -0.85 3.33 -10.66
C VAL A 136 0.50 2.74 -11.06
N ILE A 137 1.32 3.53 -11.75
CA ILE A 137 2.57 3.11 -12.37
C ILE A 137 3.75 3.55 -11.52
N ASP A 138 4.62 2.62 -11.15
CA ASP A 138 5.93 2.95 -10.61
C ASP A 138 6.87 3.38 -11.75
N VAL A 139 6.80 4.68 -12.07
CA VAL A 139 7.56 5.29 -13.16
C VAL A 139 9.06 5.20 -12.85
N GLY A 140 9.80 4.49 -13.72
CA GLY A 140 11.23 4.24 -13.55
C GLY A 140 11.56 2.75 -13.36
N SER A 141 10.57 1.93 -13.03
CA SER A 141 10.71 0.47 -13.07
C SER A 141 10.88 -0.04 -14.52
N THR A 142 11.74 -1.04 -14.72
CA THR A 142 12.04 -1.58 -16.05
C THR A 142 10.85 -2.25 -16.73
N ASP A 143 9.95 -2.80 -15.93
CA ASP A 143 8.70 -3.47 -16.31
C ASP A 143 7.48 -2.52 -16.27
N SER A 144 7.70 -1.23 -15.95
CA SER A 144 6.63 -0.23 -15.79
C SER A 144 5.52 -0.73 -14.86
N ARG A 145 5.89 -1.42 -13.76
CA ARG A 145 4.98 -2.18 -12.91
C ARG A 145 3.89 -1.36 -12.23
N THR A 146 2.84 -2.08 -11.86
CA THR A 146 1.87 -1.73 -10.84
C THR A 146 1.89 -2.83 -9.84
N VAL A 147 1.81 -2.42 -8.58
CA VAL A 147 1.61 -3.32 -7.47
C VAL A 147 0.23 -3.10 -6.88
N SER A 148 -0.38 -4.15 -6.32
CA SER A 148 -1.67 -4.04 -5.62
C SER A 148 -1.61 -2.97 -4.52
N GLU A 149 -0.45 -2.81 -3.86
CA GLU A 149 -0.18 -1.75 -2.89
C GLU A 149 -0.49 -0.36 -3.46
N GLY A 150 0.00 -0.05 -4.67
CA GLY A 150 -0.22 1.25 -5.30
C GLY A 150 -1.67 1.51 -5.63
N GLN A 151 -2.38 0.49 -6.14
CA GLN A 151 -3.82 0.57 -6.34
C GLN A 151 -4.55 0.84 -5.02
N SER A 152 -4.20 0.12 -3.96
CA SER A 152 -4.80 0.25 -2.63
C SER A 152 -4.65 1.67 -2.07
N TYR A 153 -3.45 2.25 -2.20
CA TYR A 153 -3.16 3.60 -1.71
C TYR A 153 -3.89 4.65 -2.54
N ALA A 154 -3.92 4.49 -3.87
CA ALA A 154 -4.64 5.42 -4.73
C ALA A 154 -6.16 5.38 -4.48
N LEU A 155 -6.75 4.22 -4.18
CA LEU A 155 -8.15 4.13 -3.72
C LEU A 155 -8.36 4.91 -2.42
N PHE A 156 -7.48 4.72 -1.44
CA PHE A 156 -7.54 5.47 -0.19
C PHE A 156 -7.42 6.99 -0.41
N PHE A 157 -6.47 7.44 -1.22
CA PHE A 157 -6.29 8.87 -1.51
C PHE A 157 -7.44 9.47 -2.30
N ALA A 158 -8.00 8.73 -3.26
CA ALA A 158 -9.20 9.15 -3.99
C ALA A 158 -10.39 9.33 -3.03
N LEU A 159 -10.57 8.43 -2.06
CA LEU A 159 -11.57 8.57 -1.01
C LEU A 159 -11.31 9.82 -0.15
N VAL A 160 -10.09 10.01 0.36
CA VAL A 160 -9.71 11.20 1.14
C VAL A 160 -9.95 12.50 0.35
N ALA A 161 -9.70 12.49 -0.95
CA ALA A 161 -9.91 13.63 -1.84
C ALA A 161 -11.38 13.87 -2.23
N ASN A 162 -12.32 13.00 -1.83
CA ASN A 162 -13.68 12.94 -2.35
C ASN A 162 -13.74 12.80 -3.89
N ASP A 163 -12.77 12.13 -4.49
CA ASP A 163 -12.61 11.96 -5.93
C ASP A 163 -13.18 10.61 -6.36
N ARG A 164 -14.52 10.51 -6.32
CA ARG A 164 -15.23 9.25 -6.63
C ARG A 164 -14.95 8.75 -8.05
N ALA A 165 -14.80 9.67 -9.02
CA ALA A 165 -14.50 9.30 -10.39
C ALA A 165 -13.15 8.58 -10.50
N ALA A 166 -12.10 9.11 -9.87
CA ALA A 166 -10.81 8.43 -9.83
C ALA A 166 -10.90 7.09 -9.08
N PHE A 167 -11.63 7.06 -7.95
CA PHE A 167 -11.84 5.83 -7.17
C PHE A 167 -12.45 4.71 -8.03
N ASP A 168 -13.51 5.01 -8.77
CA ASP A 168 -14.19 4.04 -9.65
C ASP A 168 -13.27 3.53 -10.76
N THR A 169 -12.54 4.42 -11.43
CA THR A 169 -11.60 4.02 -12.49
C THR A 169 -10.47 3.13 -11.94
N ILE A 170 -9.89 3.49 -10.80
CA ILE A 170 -8.83 2.71 -10.15
C ILE A 170 -9.37 1.34 -9.70
N LEU A 171 -10.56 1.30 -9.10
CA LEU A 171 -11.19 0.06 -8.64
C LEU A 171 -11.48 -0.87 -9.82
N GLN A 172 -12.03 -0.33 -10.91
CA GLN A 172 -12.32 -1.10 -12.11
C GLN A 172 -11.05 -1.71 -12.70
N TRP A 173 -9.96 -0.94 -12.81
CA TRP A 173 -8.67 -1.45 -13.29
C TRP A 173 -8.14 -2.58 -12.40
N THR A 174 -8.17 -2.36 -11.08
CA THR A 174 -7.72 -3.32 -10.07
C THR A 174 -8.47 -4.64 -10.20
N GLU A 175 -9.80 -4.57 -10.30
CA GLU A 175 -10.67 -5.73 -10.42
C GLU A 175 -10.40 -6.50 -11.73
N GLN A 176 -10.32 -5.80 -12.85
CA GLN A 176 -10.09 -6.42 -14.16
C GLN A 176 -8.72 -7.06 -14.32
N HIS A 177 -7.65 -6.39 -13.84
CA HIS A 177 -6.28 -6.79 -14.15
C HIS A 177 -5.58 -7.57 -13.03
N LEU A 178 -5.97 -7.36 -11.78
CA LEU A 178 -5.35 -8.04 -10.63
C LEU A 178 -6.24 -9.11 -10.03
N ALA A 179 -7.58 -8.97 -10.11
CA ALA A 179 -8.54 -9.91 -9.51
C ALA A 179 -9.35 -10.71 -10.54
N GLN A 180 -8.84 -10.84 -11.77
CA GLN A 180 -9.47 -11.64 -12.83
C GLN A 180 -10.92 -11.23 -13.15
N GLY A 181 -11.23 -9.95 -12.98
CA GLY A 181 -12.56 -9.38 -13.21
C GLY A 181 -13.53 -9.48 -12.05
N ASP A 182 -13.15 -10.10 -10.92
CA ASP A 182 -14.03 -10.25 -9.75
C ASP A 182 -13.23 -10.22 -8.44
N LEU A 183 -13.25 -9.07 -7.78
CA LEU A 183 -12.58 -8.84 -6.49
C LEU A 183 -13.32 -9.54 -5.33
N THR A 184 -14.55 -9.99 -5.55
CA THR A 184 -15.28 -10.82 -4.57
C THR A 184 -14.85 -12.28 -4.64
N ALA A 185 -14.28 -12.73 -5.76
CA ALA A 185 -13.82 -14.10 -5.98
C ALA A 185 -12.32 -14.30 -5.74
N HIS A 186 -11.49 -13.27 -5.89
CA HIS A 186 -10.03 -13.39 -5.84
C HIS A 186 -9.37 -12.28 -5.01
N LEU A 187 -8.31 -12.63 -4.28
CA LEU A 187 -7.33 -11.63 -3.85
C LEU A 187 -6.61 -11.07 -5.09
N PRO A 188 -6.34 -9.76 -5.15
CA PRO A 188 -5.65 -9.16 -6.29
C PRO A 188 -4.18 -9.61 -6.33
N ALA A 189 -3.73 -10.01 -7.52
CA ALA A 189 -2.33 -10.28 -7.79
C ALA A 189 -1.46 -9.07 -7.42
N TRP A 190 -0.33 -9.32 -6.76
CA TRP A 190 0.48 -8.23 -6.21
C TRP A 190 1.32 -7.52 -7.26
N LEU A 191 1.62 -8.14 -8.41
CA LEU A 191 2.50 -7.56 -9.42
C LEU A 191 1.97 -7.75 -10.84
N TRP A 192 1.80 -6.63 -11.55
CA TRP A 192 1.45 -6.60 -12.97
C TRP A 192 2.37 -5.64 -13.71
N GLY A 193 2.88 -6.04 -14.87
CA GLY A 193 3.79 -5.24 -15.64
C GLY A 193 4.01 -5.80 -17.03
N ARG A 194 5.07 -5.29 -17.67
CA ARG A 194 5.54 -5.83 -18.93
C ARG A 194 6.47 -7.01 -18.66
N SER A 195 6.10 -8.20 -19.14
CA SER A 195 6.95 -9.40 -19.04
C SER A 195 8.12 -9.35 -20.00
N ASP A 196 9.04 -10.32 -19.86
CA ASP A 196 10.26 -10.43 -20.68
C ASP A 196 9.97 -10.59 -22.19
N ASP A 197 8.83 -11.18 -22.55
CA ASP A 197 8.33 -11.30 -23.93
C ASP A 197 7.57 -10.04 -24.42
N GLY A 198 7.56 -8.99 -23.59
CA GLY A 198 6.99 -7.69 -23.88
C GLY A 198 5.47 -7.59 -23.71
N GLN A 199 4.79 -8.64 -23.23
CA GLN A 199 3.34 -8.64 -22.99
C GLN A 199 2.98 -7.93 -21.68
N TRP A 200 1.79 -7.34 -21.64
CA TRP A 200 1.24 -6.72 -20.43
C TRP A 200 0.35 -7.72 -19.69
N GLN A 201 0.79 -8.16 -18.52
CA GLN A 201 0.12 -9.22 -17.77
C GLN A 201 0.48 -9.19 -16.28
N VAL A 202 -0.22 -10.03 -15.51
CA VAL A 202 0.20 -10.40 -14.15
C VAL A 202 1.58 -11.08 -14.23
N LEU A 203 2.55 -10.55 -13.51
CA LEU A 203 3.92 -11.08 -13.43
C LEU A 203 4.08 -12.02 -12.23
N ASP A 204 3.33 -11.78 -11.16
CA ASP A 204 3.21 -12.68 -10.03
C ASP A 204 1.78 -12.64 -9.49
N ALA A 205 1.14 -13.81 -9.45
CA ALA A 205 -0.25 -13.99 -9.06
C ALA A 205 -0.45 -14.18 -7.56
N ASN A 206 0.61 -14.23 -6.75
CA ASN A 206 0.48 -14.19 -5.30
C ASN A 206 -0.19 -12.86 -4.88
N ALA A 207 -0.79 -12.82 -3.69
CA ALA A 207 -1.35 -11.59 -3.15
C ALA A 207 -0.38 -10.91 -2.16
N SER A 208 -0.70 -9.67 -1.79
CA SER A 208 0.04 -8.89 -0.78
C SER A 208 -0.94 -8.35 0.24
N SER A 209 -0.86 -8.86 1.46
CA SER A 209 -1.92 -8.68 2.44
C SER A 209 -2.06 -7.23 2.94
N ASP A 210 -1.01 -6.43 2.82
CA ASP A 210 -1.08 -4.99 3.12
C ASP A 210 -2.02 -4.27 2.15
N ALA A 211 -1.84 -4.51 0.85
CA ALA A 211 -2.70 -3.98 -0.19
C ALA A 211 -4.14 -4.43 0.01
N ASP A 212 -4.34 -5.72 0.32
CA ASP A 212 -5.66 -6.31 0.43
C ASP A 212 -6.44 -5.74 1.62
N LEU A 213 -5.77 -5.52 2.76
CA LEU A 213 -6.33 -4.78 3.89
C LEU A 213 -6.69 -3.33 3.51
N TRP A 214 -5.81 -2.62 2.81
CA TRP A 214 -6.08 -1.23 2.41
C TRP A 214 -7.21 -1.11 1.39
N ILE A 215 -7.32 -2.04 0.43
CA ILE A 215 -8.43 -2.09 -0.54
C ILE A 215 -9.73 -2.37 0.19
N ALA A 216 -9.75 -3.38 1.07
CA ALA A 216 -10.94 -3.73 1.84
C ALA A 216 -11.40 -2.56 2.72
N TYR A 217 -10.47 -1.92 3.42
CA TYR A 217 -10.74 -0.73 4.24
C TYR A 217 -11.26 0.44 3.40
N ALA A 218 -10.59 0.79 2.30
CA ALA A 218 -11.01 1.87 1.43
C ALA A 218 -12.41 1.64 0.86
N LEU A 219 -12.76 0.40 0.47
CA LEU A 219 -14.09 0.04 -0.01
C LEU A 219 -15.17 0.14 1.07
N LEU A 220 -14.88 -0.31 2.29
CA LEU A 220 -15.82 -0.23 3.42
C LEU A 220 -16.07 1.23 3.83
N GLU A 221 -15.00 2.03 3.95
CA GLU A 221 -15.11 3.46 4.29
C GLU A 221 -15.77 4.26 3.16
N ALA A 222 -15.45 3.99 1.90
CA ALA A 222 -16.11 4.60 0.74
C ALA A 222 -17.60 4.21 0.67
N GLY A 223 -17.92 2.94 0.90
CA GLY A 223 -19.29 2.44 0.94
C GLY A 223 -20.13 3.13 2.01
N HIS A 224 -19.55 3.39 3.17
CA HIS A 224 -20.19 4.20 4.20
C HIS A 224 -20.31 5.67 3.81
N ALA A 225 -19.20 6.32 3.45
CA ALA A 225 -19.15 7.77 3.24
C ALA A 225 -19.98 8.23 2.03
N TRP A 226 -19.98 7.45 0.96
CA TRP A 226 -20.77 7.72 -0.25
C TRP A 226 -22.11 6.99 -0.29
N ARG A 227 -22.44 6.21 0.75
CA ARG A 227 -23.67 5.38 0.82
C ARG A 227 -23.82 4.42 -0.35
N GLU A 228 -22.71 3.89 -0.83
CA GLU A 228 -22.64 2.99 -1.98
C GLU A 228 -22.52 1.53 -1.51
N ARG A 229 -23.65 0.81 -1.60
CA ARG A 229 -23.75 -0.58 -1.10
C ARG A 229 -22.80 -1.53 -1.83
N SER A 230 -22.52 -1.28 -3.11
CA SER A 230 -21.63 -2.16 -3.88
C SER A 230 -20.18 -2.12 -3.40
N TYR A 231 -19.68 -0.96 -2.91
CA TYR A 231 -18.35 -0.91 -2.28
C TYR A 231 -18.36 -1.64 -0.94
N THR A 232 -19.41 -1.45 -0.13
CA THR A 232 -19.54 -2.14 1.17
C THR A 232 -19.52 -3.66 1.01
N ALA A 233 -20.29 -4.19 0.05
CA ALA A 233 -20.34 -5.63 -0.21
C ALA A 233 -18.99 -6.19 -0.68
N ARG A 234 -18.33 -5.54 -1.64
CA ARG A 234 -17.00 -5.93 -2.12
C ARG A 234 -15.94 -5.88 -1.02
N GLY A 235 -15.91 -4.78 -0.27
CA GLY A 235 -15.00 -4.60 0.86
C GLY A 235 -15.19 -5.64 1.95
N ALA A 236 -16.44 -6.00 2.27
CA ALA A 236 -16.74 -7.04 3.26
C ALA A 236 -16.28 -8.43 2.81
N VAL A 237 -16.51 -8.79 1.54
CA VAL A 237 -16.06 -10.09 0.99
C VAL A 237 -14.53 -10.16 0.94
N LEU A 238 -13.87 -9.09 0.46
CA LEU A 238 -12.42 -9.04 0.42
C LEU A 238 -11.80 -9.11 1.83
N ALA A 239 -12.32 -8.34 2.78
CA ALA A 239 -11.89 -8.38 4.18
C ALA A 239 -11.99 -9.80 4.77
N LYS A 240 -13.10 -10.49 4.50
CA LYS A 240 -13.28 -11.89 4.91
C LYS A 240 -12.24 -12.81 4.25
N ARG A 241 -11.94 -12.61 2.97
CA ARG A 241 -10.94 -13.38 2.23
C ARG A 241 -9.53 -13.22 2.79
N VAL A 242 -9.13 -11.99 3.15
CA VAL A 242 -7.87 -11.73 3.87
C VAL A 242 -7.77 -12.59 5.12
N LEU A 243 -8.83 -12.64 5.94
CA LEU A 243 -8.86 -13.49 7.13
C LEU A 243 -8.81 -14.98 6.83
N ASP A 244 -9.42 -15.43 5.72
CA ASP A 244 -9.49 -16.84 5.35
C ASP A 244 -8.19 -17.35 4.70
N GLU A 245 -7.50 -16.52 3.93
CA GLU A 245 -6.41 -16.92 3.02
C GLU A 245 -5.04 -16.34 3.40
N GLU A 246 -4.99 -15.22 4.12
CA GLU A 246 -3.76 -14.51 4.46
C GLU A 246 -3.51 -14.41 5.96
N THR A 247 -4.14 -15.27 6.75
CA THR A 247 -3.85 -15.36 8.19
C THR A 247 -3.51 -16.77 8.61
N ALA A 248 -2.72 -16.89 9.69
CA ALA A 248 -2.43 -18.15 10.34
C ALA A 248 -2.72 -18.07 11.84
N SER A 249 -3.17 -19.18 12.41
CA SER A 249 -3.18 -19.36 13.87
C SER A 249 -1.78 -19.77 14.34
N VAL A 250 -0.96 -18.79 14.70
CA VAL A 250 0.44 -18.96 15.08
C VAL A 250 0.54 -19.34 16.57
N PRO A 251 1.13 -20.50 16.93
CA PRO A 251 1.23 -20.93 18.32
C PRO A 251 2.01 -19.94 19.19
N GLY A 252 1.33 -19.35 20.19
CA GLY A 252 1.90 -18.38 21.11
C GLY A 252 1.74 -16.91 20.70
N LEU A 253 1.34 -16.63 19.45
CA LEU A 253 1.09 -15.27 18.94
C LEU A 253 -0.39 -15.03 18.58
N GLY A 254 -1.13 -16.09 18.24
CA GLY A 254 -2.56 -16.00 17.92
C GLY A 254 -2.84 -15.88 16.42
N LEU A 255 -3.98 -15.29 16.05
CA LEU A 255 -4.33 -15.08 14.66
C LEU A 255 -3.45 -13.95 14.09
N THR A 256 -2.59 -14.25 13.13
CA THR A 256 -1.56 -13.33 12.63
C THR A 256 -1.66 -13.18 11.12
N LEU A 257 -1.56 -11.93 10.64
CA LEU A 257 -1.49 -11.61 9.22
C LEU A 257 -0.19 -12.17 8.64
N LEU A 258 -0.31 -12.98 7.60
CA LEU A 258 0.81 -13.36 6.76
C LEU A 258 0.92 -12.34 5.63
N PRO A 259 2.14 -11.99 5.18
CA PRO A 259 2.33 -11.00 4.11
C PRO A 259 1.71 -11.36 2.74
N GLY A 260 1.19 -12.57 2.59
CA GLY A 260 0.42 -13.06 1.46
C GLY A 260 0.04 -14.53 1.69
N PRO A 261 -0.77 -15.14 0.81
CA PRO A 261 -1.29 -16.49 1.00
C PRO A 261 -0.21 -17.58 0.82
N ALA A 262 0.85 -17.31 0.05
CA ALA A 262 1.94 -18.24 -0.18
C ALA A 262 3.33 -17.64 0.14
N GLY A 263 4.23 -18.48 0.66
CA GLY A 263 5.66 -18.14 0.82
C GLY A 263 6.10 -17.67 2.21
N PHE A 264 5.17 -17.48 3.16
CA PHE A 264 5.47 -16.86 4.46
C PHE A 264 5.40 -17.82 5.67
N HIS A 265 5.43 -19.13 5.40
CA HIS A 265 5.57 -20.18 6.40
C HIS A 265 6.68 -21.17 5.94
N PRO A 266 7.96 -20.76 6.02
CA PRO A 266 9.07 -21.49 5.38
C PRO A 266 9.40 -22.85 6.04
N ALA A 267 8.91 -23.10 7.26
CA ALA A 267 9.02 -24.38 7.95
C ALA A 267 7.82 -24.55 8.89
N ALA A 268 7.55 -25.79 9.30
CA ALA A 268 6.36 -26.16 10.10
C ALA A 268 6.16 -25.33 11.39
N ASP A 269 7.25 -24.81 11.96
CA ASP A 269 7.27 -24.03 13.19
C ASP A 269 7.73 -22.58 12.98
N VAL A 270 7.82 -22.09 11.73
CA VAL A 270 8.35 -20.77 11.38
C VAL A 270 7.39 -20.00 10.49
N TRP A 271 7.13 -18.75 10.86
CA TRP A 271 6.37 -17.80 10.08
C TRP A 271 7.24 -16.58 9.78
N ARG A 272 7.01 -15.94 8.64
CA ARG A 272 7.65 -14.69 8.25
C ARG A 272 6.59 -13.60 8.23
N VAL A 273 6.83 -12.52 8.95
CA VAL A 273 5.89 -11.40 9.09
C VAL A 273 6.54 -10.10 8.65
N ASN A 274 5.71 -9.13 8.27
CA ASN A 274 6.14 -7.78 7.94
C ASN A 274 5.37 -6.79 8.85
N PRO A 275 6.04 -6.12 9.81
CA PRO A 275 5.39 -5.18 10.72
C PRO A 275 4.68 -4.02 10.02
N SER A 276 5.07 -3.63 8.80
CA SER A 276 4.46 -2.51 8.09
C SER A 276 3.13 -2.82 7.42
N TYR A 277 2.75 -4.11 7.33
CA TYR A 277 1.60 -4.58 6.54
C TYR A 277 0.26 -4.44 7.27
N ALA A 278 0.29 -4.24 8.59
CA ALA A 278 -0.89 -4.28 9.45
C ALA A 278 -1.07 -2.96 10.24
N PRO A 279 -1.48 -1.84 9.60
CA PRO A 279 -1.76 -0.61 10.32
C PRO A 279 -2.90 -0.84 11.34
N PRO A 280 -2.70 -0.57 12.65
CA PRO A 280 -3.72 -0.92 13.65
C PRO A 280 -5.07 -0.21 13.42
N GLN A 281 -5.06 1.04 12.96
CA GLN A 281 -6.26 1.80 12.63
C GLN A 281 -7.06 1.18 11.47
N VAL A 282 -6.40 0.58 10.48
CA VAL A 282 -7.07 -0.05 9.34
C VAL A 282 -7.77 -1.33 9.80
N ILE A 283 -7.07 -2.18 10.54
CA ILE A 283 -7.64 -3.41 11.12
C ILE A 283 -8.82 -3.07 12.04
N ARG A 284 -8.67 -2.04 12.88
CA ARG A 284 -9.73 -1.59 13.79
C ARG A 284 -10.93 -1.04 13.03
N GLY A 285 -10.71 -0.24 11.99
CA GLY A 285 -11.79 0.29 11.16
C GLY A 285 -12.57 -0.81 10.45
N ILE A 286 -11.88 -1.81 9.87
CA ILE A 286 -12.55 -2.99 9.31
C ILE A 286 -13.36 -3.72 10.39
N ALA A 287 -12.80 -3.93 11.59
CA ALA A 287 -13.52 -4.54 12.71
C ALA A 287 -14.79 -3.76 13.09
N THR A 288 -14.72 -2.43 13.08
CA THR A 288 -15.85 -1.54 13.36
C THR A 288 -16.94 -1.63 12.30
N ARG A 289 -16.57 -1.80 11.02
CA ARG A 289 -17.52 -2.00 9.91
C ARG A 289 -18.11 -3.40 9.87
N LEU A 290 -17.36 -4.40 10.35
CA LEU A 290 -17.69 -5.83 10.31
C LEU A 290 -17.74 -6.43 11.72
N GLN A 291 -18.60 -5.87 12.58
CA GLN A 291 -18.63 -6.14 14.03
C GLN A 291 -18.87 -7.60 14.41
N ASP A 292 -19.49 -8.38 13.52
CA ASP A 292 -19.84 -9.78 13.78
C ASP A 292 -18.66 -10.75 13.61
N ASP A 293 -17.54 -10.34 13.00
CA ASP A 293 -16.37 -11.21 12.81
C ASP A 293 -15.33 -10.99 13.93
N ALA A 294 -15.44 -11.81 14.98
CA ALA A 294 -14.56 -11.79 16.14
C ALA A 294 -13.08 -12.11 15.85
N ARG A 295 -12.71 -12.41 14.59
CA ARG A 295 -11.31 -12.59 14.18
C ARG A 295 -10.55 -11.27 14.15
N TRP A 296 -11.19 -10.15 13.82
CA TRP A 296 -10.50 -8.86 13.71
C TRP A 296 -9.85 -8.39 15.02
N PRO A 297 -10.52 -8.45 16.19
CA PRO A 297 -9.86 -8.14 17.47
C PRO A 297 -8.69 -9.08 17.79
N ARG A 298 -8.76 -10.36 17.39
CA ARG A 298 -7.66 -11.31 17.58
C ARG A 298 -6.47 -11.00 16.69
N LEU A 299 -6.73 -10.61 15.44
CA LEU A 299 -5.71 -10.14 14.52
C LEU A 299 -5.02 -8.89 15.07
N LEU A 300 -5.80 -7.90 15.51
CA LEU A 300 -5.29 -6.67 16.10
C LEU A 300 -4.40 -6.90 17.32
N ALA A 301 -4.76 -7.88 18.17
CA ALA A 301 -3.96 -8.25 19.33
C ALA A 301 -2.56 -8.76 18.91
N SER A 302 -2.50 -9.67 17.92
CA SER A 302 -1.21 -10.16 17.44
C SER A 302 -0.43 -9.09 16.68
N THR A 303 -1.10 -8.21 15.93
CA THR A 303 -0.48 -7.03 15.30
C THR A 303 0.21 -6.15 16.32
N GLY A 304 -0.43 -5.87 17.46
CA GLY A 304 0.19 -5.11 18.56
C GLY A 304 1.49 -5.75 19.03
N GLN A 305 1.49 -7.07 19.23
CA GLN A 305 2.69 -7.82 19.64
C GLN A 305 3.78 -7.82 18.56
N VAL A 306 3.42 -8.01 17.28
CA VAL A 306 4.38 -7.93 16.16
C VAL A 306 5.06 -6.56 16.14
N LEU A 307 4.31 -5.47 16.27
CA LEU A 307 4.85 -4.11 16.25
C LEU A 307 5.78 -3.83 17.44
N THR A 308 5.47 -4.34 18.64
CA THR A 308 6.27 -4.07 19.84
C THR A 308 7.48 -4.97 19.98
N ASP A 309 7.32 -6.27 19.68
CA ASP A 309 8.29 -7.29 20.09
C ASP A 309 9.34 -7.56 18.99
N THR A 310 9.08 -7.13 17.75
CA THR A 310 10.08 -7.15 16.67
C THR A 310 11.02 -5.95 16.70
N ALA A 311 10.77 -4.94 17.55
CA ALA A 311 11.54 -3.70 17.63
C ALA A 311 12.25 -3.53 18.99
N PRO A 312 13.14 -4.45 19.42
CA PRO A 312 13.75 -4.43 20.75
C PRO A 312 14.57 -3.16 21.01
N HIS A 313 15.15 -2.57 19.96
CA HIS A 313 15.92 -1.32 20.01
C HIS A 313 15.12 -0.08 19.54
N GLY A 314 13.80 -0.22 19.38
CA GLY A 314 12.90 0.86 18.96
C GLY A 314 12.94 1.21 17.48
N PHE A 315 13.47 0.29 16.65
CA PHE A 315 13.39 0.33 15.20
C PHE A 315 12.67 -0.93 14.72
N ALA A 316 11.58 -0.76 13.97
CA ALA A 316 10.84 -1.88 13.41
C ALA A 316 11.57 -2.47 12.21
N PRO A 317 11.69 -3.79 12.05
CA PRO A 317 12.32 -4.38 10.88
C PRO A 317 11.37 -4.37 9.68
N ASP A 318 11.94 -4.40 8.47
CA ASP A 318 11.18 -4.65 7.24
C ASP A 318 10.53 -6.04 7.31
N TRP A 319 11.27 -7.04 7.79
CA TRP A 319 10.79 -8.42 7.94
C TRP A 319 11.31 -9.04 9.24
N ALA A 320 10.49 -9.88 9.86
CA ALA A 320 10.88 -10.67 11.00
C ALA A 320 10.41 -12.13 10.83
N LEU A 321 11.13 -13.04 11.47
CA LEU A 321 10.66 -14.41 11.65
C LEU A 321 9.98 -14.54 13.00
N TYR A 322 9.00 -15.42 13.09
CA TYR A 322 8.46 -15.93 14.34
C TYR A 322 8.62 -17.44 14.37
N ARG A 323 9.19 -17.99 15.44
CA ARG A 323 9.31 -19.43 15.64
C ARG A 323 8.50 -19.86 16.86
N ALA A 324 7.66 -20.87 16.69
CA ALA A 324 6.84 -21.40 17.78
C ALA A 324 7.72 -21.76 18.99
N LYS A 325 7.30 -21.33 20.18
CA LYS A 325 8.01 -21.51 21.47
C LYS A 325 9.35 -20.75 21.62
N GLN A 326 9.85 -20.09 20.58
CA GLN A 326 11.07 -19.27 20.65
C GLN A 326 10.79 -17.78 20.51
N GLY A 327 9.69 -17.40 19.84
CA GLY A 327 9.30 -16.01 19.65
C GLY A 327 9.86 -15.39 18.37
N PHE A 328 9.98 -14.07 18.35
CA PHE A 328 10.49 -13.33 17.21
C PHE A 328 12.01 -13.49 17.05
N ALA A 329 12.45 -13.55 15.79
CA ALA A 329 13.84 -13.64 15.41
C ALA A 329 14.14 -12.73 14.19
N PRO A 330 15.39 -12.26 14.05
CA PRO A 330 15.84 -11.51 12.89
C PRO A 330 15.57 -12.26 11.58
N ASP A 331 15.09 -11.58 10.53
CA ASP A 331 14.99 -12.15 9.19
C ASP A 331 16.36 -12.11 8.49
N PRO A 332 17.00 -13.26 8.21
CA PRO A 332 18.32 -13.27 7.60
C PRO A 332 18.30 -12.83 6.13
N GLN A 333 17.15 -12.97 5.44
CA GLN A 333 17.03 -12.61 4.03
C GLN A 333 17.09 -11.09 3.83
N THR A 334 16.46 -10.31 4.71
CA THR A 334 16.58 -8.84 4.71
C THR A 334 17.57 -8.31 5.76
N GLN A 335 18.42 -9.19 6.30
CA GLN A 335 19.45 -8.84 7.28
C GLN A 335 18.90 -8.05 8.49
N ALA A 336 17.63 -8.28 8.83
CA ALA A 336 16.89 -7.55 9.87
C ALA A 336 17.01 -6.02 9.77
N GLU A 337 17.06 -5.48 8.56
CA GLU A 337 17.09 -4.04 8.33
C GLU A 337 15.72 -3.40 8.61
N SER A 338 15.72 -2.23 9.26
CA SER A 338 14.64 -1.25 9.24
C SER A 338 14.91 -0.28 8.09
N ALA A 339 14.14 -0.36 7.00
CA ALA A 339 14.36 0.44 5.81
C ALA A 339 13.02 0.86 5.17
N TYR A 340 12.85 0.56 3.87
CA TYR A 340 11.74 1.09 3.07
C TYR A 340 10.40 0.51 3.47
N ASN A 341 10.29 -0.73 3.96
CA ASN A 341 9.00 -1.22 4.48
C ASN A 341 8.72 -0.61 5.85
N ALA A 342 9.69 -0.71 6.76
CA ALA A 342 9.59 -0.32 8.15
C ALA A 342 9.28 1.17 8.35
N ILE A 343 9.68 2.05 7.43
CA ILE A 343 9.36 3.49 7.55
C ILE A 343 7.84 3.74 7.73
N ARG A 344 7.01 2.87 7.14
CA ARG A 344 5.55 2.93 7.25
C ARG A 344 5.06 2.58 8.65
N VAL A 345 5.79 1.80 9.44
CA VAL A 345 5.43 1.48 10.83
C VAL A 345 5.36 2.75 11.68
N TYR A 346 6.37 3.61 11.56
CA TYR A 346 6.41 4.89 12.29
C TYR A 346 5.30 5.84 11.82
N LEU A 347 5.06 5.88 10.51
CA LEU A 347 3.95 6.62 9.91
C LEU A 347 2.60 6.15 10.48
N TRP A 348 2.32 4.84 10.48
CA TRP A 348 1.07 4.29 11.00
C TRP A 348 0.92 4.55 12.50
N ALA A 349 1.97 4.32 13.29
CA ALA A 349 1.97 4.56 14.73
C ALA A 349 1.69 6.03 15.07
N GLY A 350 2.28 6.98 14.31
CA GLY A 350 2.06 8.40 14.49
C GLY A 350 0.67 8.90 14.10
N MET A 351 -0.05 8.17 13.24
CA MET A 351 -1.39 8.54 12.79
C MET A 351 -2.53 7.95 13.62
N LEU A 352 -2.23 7.14 14.63
CA LEU A 352 -3.24 6.62 15.57
C LEU A 352 -3.93 7.77 16.31
N ASP A 353 -5.24 7.63 16.55
CA ASP A 353 -5.95 8.49 17.48
C ASP A 353 -5.29 8.36 18.88
N PRO A 354 -5.07 9.45 19.63
CA PRO A 354 -4.47 9.38 20.97
C PRO A 354 -5.25 8.50 21.97
N ARG A 355 -6.53 8.23 21.70
CA ARG A 355 -7.38 7.33 22.50
C ARG A 355 -7.24 5.86 22.09
N ASP A 356 -6.52 5.55 21.01
CA ASP A 356 -6.22 4.16 20.65
C ASP A 356 -5.34 3.53 21.73
N PRO A 357 -5.70 2.36 22.29
CA PRO A 357 -4.91 1.70 23.33
C PRO A 357 -3.45 1.38 22.95
N LEU A 358 -3.14 1.22 21.65
CA LEU A 358 -1.79 0.95 21.18
C LEU A 358 -0.94 2.22 21.04
N ALA A 359 -1.55 3.39 20.89
CA ALA A 359 -0.84 4.64 20.64
C ALA A 359 0.28 4.94 21.67
N PRO A 360 0.01 5.01 23.00
CA PRO A 360 1.07 5.33 23.96
C PRO A 360 2.20 4.29 23.98
N THR A 361 1.87 3.02 23.78
CA THR A 361 2.84 1.91 23.75
C THR A 361 3.77 2.03 22.53
N LEU A 362 3.21 2.30 21.35
CA LEU A 362 3.98 2.43 20.11
C LEU A 362 4.82 3.71 20.09
N LEU A 363 4.28 4.84 20.56
CA LEU A 363 5.03 6.10 20.69
C LEU A 363 6.23 5.95 21.64
N ALA A 364 6.08 5.19 22.72
CA ALA A 364 7.17 4.85 23.62
C ALA A 364 8.18 3.89 22.97
N ARG A 365 7.69 2.82 22.31
CA ARG A 365 8.53 1.83 21.61
C ARG A 365 9.44 2.46 20.57
N PHE A 366 8.91 3.40 19.77
CA PHE A 366 9.62 4.03 18.65
C PHE A 366 10.29 5.37 19.01
N ALA A 367 10.41 5.70 20.29
CA ALA A 367 11.16 6.88 20.73
C ALA A 367 12.61 6.92 20.19
N PRO A 368 13.35 5.79 20.07
CA PRO A 368 14.70 5.81 19.48
C PRO A 368 14.77 6.33 18.04
N PHE A 369 13.74 6.08 17.22
CA PHE A 369 13.67 6.63 15.86
C PHE A 369 13.54 8.15 15.88
N ALA A 370 12.66 8.71 16.71
CA ALA A 370 12.52 10.15 16.90
C ALA A 370 13.82 10.79 17.46
N ASN A 371 14.44 10.15 18.45
CA ASN A 371 15.71 10.59 19.03
C ASN A 371 16.84 10.62 18.00
N PHE A 372 16.88 9.65 17.07
CA PHE A 372 17.85 9.66 15.98
C PHE A 372 17.68 10.91 15.10
N ILE A 373 16.43 11.23 14.73
CA ILE A 373 16.11 12.43 13.93
C ILE A 373 16.52 13.69 14.67
N ALA A 374 16.22 13.79 15.96
CA ALA A 374 16.63 14.93 16.79
C ALA A 374 18.15 15.13 16.81
N ALA A 375 18.93 14.05 16.83
CA ALA A 375 20.38 14.09 16.88
C ALA A 375 21.05 14.35 15.51
N HIS A 376 20.45 13.89 14.41
CA HIS A 376 21.07 13.89 13.07
C HIS A 376 20.38 14.81 12.06
N GLY A 377 19.21 15.38 12.40
CA GLY A 377 18.42 16.25 11.54
C GLY A 377 17.62 15.53 10.45
N ALA A 378 17.71 14.21 10.35
CA ALA A 378 17.03 13.41 9.34
C ALA A 378 16.80 11.97 9.82
N PRO A 379 15.78 11.26 9.28
CA PRO A 379 15.62 9.82 9.52
C PRO A 379 16.75 9.03 8.84
N PRO A 380 17.17 7.88 9.42
CA PRO A 380 18.15 7.01 8.79
C PRO A 380 17.54 6.31 7.58
N GLU A 381 18.34 6.03 6.54
CA GLU A 381 17.88 5.20 5.42
C GLU A 381 17.72 3.74 5.84
N LYS A 382 18.66 3.26 6.67
CA LYS A 382 18.72 1.88 7.16
C LYS A 382 19.17 1.84 8.60
N VAL A 383 18.62 0.90 9.37
CA VAL A 383 19.08 0.55 10.73
C VAL A 383 19.13 -0.96 10.87
N ASP A 384 20.20 -1.49 11.45
CA ASP A 384 20.24 -2.88 11.91
C ASP A 384 19.41 -3.01 13.18
N THR A 385 18.26 -3.68 13.10
CA THR A 385 17.33 -3.78 14.24
C THR A 385 17.82 -4.68 15.37
N THR A 386 18.89 -5.46 15.16
CA THR A 386 19.46 -6.35 16.18
C THR A 386 20.35 -5.63 17.19
N ASN A 387 20.82 -4.43 16.84
CA ASN A 387 21.70 -3.61 17.68
C ASN A 387 21.35 -2.11 17.69
N GLY A 388 20.44 -1.66 16.81
CA GLY A 388 20.00 -0.27 16.71
C GLY A 388 20.96 0.65 15.96
N ASN A 389 22.00 0.12 15.30
CA ASN A 389 22.98 0.92 14.59
C ASN A 389 22.43 1.36 13.22
N ALA A 390 22.39 2.68 13.01
CA ALA A 390 22.04 3.25 11.72
C ALA A 390 23.20 3.13 10.72
N GLY A 391 22.85 2.95 9.45
CA GLY A 391 23.79 3.10 8.34
C GLY A 391 24.24 4.54 8.14
N VAL A 392 25.18 4.74 7.21
CA VAL A 392 25.77 6.07 6.93
C VAL A 392 24.84 7.02 6.17
N ASN A 393 23.82 6.48 5.51
CA ASN A 393 22.91 7.24 4.65
C ASN A 393 21.66 7.69 5.42
N MET A 394 21.20 8.88 5.08
CA MET A 394 19.92 9.42 5.55
C MET A 394 18.81 9.12 4.55
N GLY A 395 17.61 8.88 5.05
CA GLY A 395 16.43 8.59 4.23
C GLY A 395 16.08 9.74 3.29
N ASN A 396 15.37 9.41 2.22
CA ASN A 396 14.94 10.38 1.20
C ASN A 396 13.79 11.29 1.70
N ALA A 397 13.21 12.10 0.80
CA ALA A 397 12.09 12.98 1.13
C ALA A 397 10.88 12.23 1.71
N GLY A 398 10.62 11.01 1.23
CA GLY A 398 9.52 10.18 1.69
C GLY A 398 9.70 9.73 3.14
N PHE A 399 10.94 9.44 3.55
CA PHE A 399 11.24 9.12 4.94
C PHE A 399 11.03 10.32 5.86
N SER A 400 11.47 11.51 5.44
CA SER A 400 11.20 12.74 6.19
C SER A 400 9.70 12.98 6.34
N ALA A 401 8.93 12.88 5.25
CA ALA A 401 7.49 13.02 5.33
C ALA A 401 6.86 11.97 6.27
N ALA A 402 7.22 10.69 6.12
CA ALA A 402 6.68 9.60 6.93
C ALA A 402 6.99 9.71 8.43
N ALA A 403 8.05 10.42 8.82
CA ALA A 403 8.38 10.68 10.22
C ALA A 403 7.47 11.73 10.88
N VAL A 404 6.86 12.64 10.10
CA VAL A 404 6.09 13.78 10.60
C VAL A 404 4.99 13.36 11.59
N PRO A 405 4.10 12.39 11.30
CA PRO A 405 3.02 12.05 12.23
C PRO A 405 3.52 11.51 13.57
N LEU A 406 4.63 10.74 13.58
CA LEU A 406 5.20 10.23 14.82
C LEU A 406 5.76 11.37 15.68
N LEU A 407 6.47 12.31 15.05
CA LEU A 407 7.04 13.47 15.72
C LEU A 407 5.93 14.36 16.30
N ASP A 408 4.89 14.64 15.52
CA ASP A 408 3.71 15.39 15.99
C ASP A 408 3.00 14.71 17.16
N ALA A 409 2.76 13.40 17.06
CA ALA A 409 2.10 12.63 18.12
C ALA A 409 2.93 12.59 19.43
N ARG A 410 4.25 12.79 19.34
CA ARG A 410 5.16 12.92 20.49
C ARG A 410 5.30 14.36 21.01
N GLY A 411 4.65 15.33 20.39
CA GLY A 411 4.76 16.76 20.72
C GLY A 411 6.06 17.41 20.23
N GLU A 412 6.79 16.74 19.33
CA GLU A 412 8.07 17.19 18.77
C GLU A 412 7.86 18.06 17.51
N HIS A 413 6.93 19.02 17.57
CA HIS A 413 6.45 19.79 16.41
C HIS A 413 7.55 20.52 15.63
N ALA A 414 8.54 21.08 16.32
CA ALA A 414 9.67 21.74 15.65
C ALA A 414 10.52 20.76 14.81
N LEU A 415 10.64 19.50 15.23
CA LEU A 415 11.31 18.47 14.43
C LEU A 415 10.42 18.04 13.27
N ALA A 416 9.11 17.95 13.47
CA ALA A 416 8.15 17.67 12.40
C ALA A 416 8.23 18.74 11.29
N ASP A 417 8.19 20.03 11.64
CA ASP A 417 8.36 21.15 10.71
C ASP A 417 9.69 21.08 9.95
N ALA A 418 10.78 20.75 10.65
CA ALA A 418 12.09 20.56 10.02
C ALA A 418 12.09 19.41 9.00
N GLN A 419 11.39 18.30 9.28
CA GLN A 419 11.25 17.19 8.34
C GLN A 419 10.37 17.55 7.13
N ILE A 420 9.31 18.34 7.32
CA ILE A 420 8.51 18.88 6.21
C ILE A 420 9.40 19.73 5.29
N ALA A 421 10.15 20.68 5.86
CA ALA A 421 11.06 21.55 5.10
C ALA A 421 12.14 20.74 4.36
N ARG A 422 12.71 19.71 4.99
CA ARG A 422 13.68 18.79 4.37
C ARG A 422 13.06 18.01 3.22
N ALA A 423 11.85 17.46 3.38
CA ALA A 423 11.17 16.73 2.33
C ALA A 423 10.91 17.61 1.10
N GLU A 424 10.47 18.85 1.31
CA GLU A 424 10.27 19.82 0.24
C GLU A 424 11.58 20.21 -0.45
N GLN A 425 12.66 20.41 0.31
CA GLN A 425 13.99 20.67 -0.26
C GLN A 425 14.44 19.54 -1.18
N LEU A 426 14.41 18.30 -0.69
CA LEU A 426 14.85 17.13 -1.44
C LEU A 426 14.01 16.93 -2.71
N ASN A 427 12.71 17.17 -2.65
CA ASN A 427 11.82 17.08 -3.82
C ASN A 427 12.07 18.18 -4.87
N ARG A 428 12.65 19.33 -4.49
CA ARG A 428 13.11 20.35 -5.45
C ARG A 428 14.42 19.94 -6.12
N GLU A 429 15.27 19.19 -5.43
CA GLU A 429 16.56 18.73 -5.94
C GLU A 429 16.41 17.51 -6.86
N THR A 430 15.54 16.57 -6.49
CA THR A 430 15.24 15.37 -7.26
C THR A 430 13.73 15.14 -7.26
N ALA A 431 13.14 15.02 -8.45
CA ALA A 431 11.71 14.75 -8.58
C ALA A 431 11.33 13.50 -7.79
N ALA A 432 10.24 13.59 -7.00
CA ALA A 432 9.76 12.49 -6.21
C ALA A 432 9.34 11.31 -7.11
N GLY A 433 9.88 10.11 -6.83
CA GLY A 433 9.36 8.88 -7.42
C GLY A 433 8.03 8.46 -6.79
N TYR A 434 7.47 7.35 -7.29
CA TYR A 434 6.19 6.80 -6.81
C TYR A 434 6.20 6.59 -5.29
N TYR A 435 7.21 5.90 -4.75
CA TYR A 435 7.24 5.55 -3.32
C TYR A 435 7.34 6.77 -2.39
N THR A 436 8.18 7.74 -2.74
CA THR A 436 8.26 9.03 -2.01
C THR A 436 6.93 9.78 -2.03
N SER A 437 6.23 9.73 -3.16
CA SER A 437 4.96 10.44 -3.35
C SER A 437 3.83 9.83 -2.51
N VAL A 438 3.73 8.50 -2.42
CA VAL A 438 2.71 7.84 -1.57
C VAL A 438 2.96 8.09 -0.08
N LEU A 439 4.21 8.02 0.39
CA LEU A 439 4.54 8.35 1.79
C LEU A 439 4.17 9.81 2.12
N SER A 440 4.46 10.73 1.19
CA SER A 440 4.12 12.15 1.35
C SER A 440 2.60 12.38 1.37
N LEU A 441 1.83 11.67 0.54
CA LEU A 441 0.36 11.76 0.53
C LEU A 441 -0.25 11.28 1.84
N PHE A 442 0.20 10.15 2.37
CA PHE A 442 -0.25 9.69 3.68
C PHE A 442 0.12 10.71 4.75
N ALA A 443 1.41 10.97 4.92
CA ALA A 443 1.91 11.69 6.07
C ALA A 443 1.52 13.17 6.07
N LEU A 444 1.73 13.87 4.95
CA LEU A 444 1.42 15.29 4.86
C LEU A 444 -0.07 15.53 4.62
N GLY A 445 -0.78 14.59 3.99
CA GLY A 445 -2.25 14.63 3.95
C GLY A 445 -2.86 14.56 5.35
N TRP A 446 -2.31 13.69 6.21
CA TRP A 446 -2.70 13.63 7.61
C TRP A 446 -2.27 14.91 8.34
N HIS A 447 -1.00 15.33 8.26
CA HIS A 447 -0.55 16.56 8.93
C HIS A 447 -1.42 17.78 8.56
N ASP A 448 -1.72 17.98 7.27
CA ASP A 448 -2.55 19.07 6.74
C ASP A 448 -4.05 18.97 7.10
N GLY A 449 -4.47 17.97 7.88
CA GLY A 449 -5.87 17.83 8.31
C GLY A 449 -6.81 17.30 7.22
N ARG A 450 -6.30 16.71 6.12
CA ARG A 450 -7.15 16.17 5.04
C ARG A 450 -8.01 14.99 5.49
N TYR A 451 -7.49 14.22 6.43
CA TYR A 451 -8.19 13.10 7.07
C TYR A 451 -7.63 12.81 8.46
N ARG A 452 -8.44 12.17 9.30
CA ARG A 452 -8.01 11.53 10.56
C ARG A 452 -8.57 10.13 10.64
N PHE A 453 -7.97 9.29 11.48
CA PHE A 453 -8.58 8.05 11.94
C PHE A 453 -9.21 8.30 13.31
N ALA A 454 -10.44 7.86 13.52
CA ALA A 454 -11.05 7.87 14.83
C ALA A 454 -10.47 6.75 15.72
N ALA A 455 -10.76 6.80 17.03
CA ALA A 455 -10.32 5.79 17.99
C ALA A 455 -10.82 4.37 17.70
N ASP A 456 -11.92 4.23 16.95
CA ASP A 456 -12.45 2.95 16.47
C ASP A 456 -11.91 2.57 15.07
N GLY A 457 -10.93 3.31 14.56
CA GLY A 457 -10.28 3.08 13.28
C GLY A 457 -11.06 3.55 12.06
N THR A 458 -12.28 4.08 12.20
CA THR A 458 -13.03 4.62 11.06
C THR A 458 -12.37 5.88 10.50
N LEU A 459 -12.58 6.14 9.20
CA LEU A 459 -12.02 7.31 8.53
C LEU A 459 -12.91 8.54 8.76
N ASP A 460 -12.32 9.64 9.21
CA ASP A 460 -12.93 10.97 9.21
C ASP A 460 -12.22 11.83 8.15
N PRO A 461 -12.61 11.74 6.86
CA PRO A 461 -12.11 12.64 5.86
C PRO A 461 -12.70 14.04 6.08
N HIS A 462 -11.92 15.09 5.85
CA HIS A 462 -12.36 16.45 6.19
C HIS A 462 -13.69 16.86 5.53
N TRP A 463 -14.00 16.33 4.34
CA TRP A 463 -15.23 16.67 3.62
C TRP A 463 -16.49 15.97 4.16
N SER A 464 -16.39 14.95 5.02
CA SER A 464 -17.57 14.21 5.50
C SER A 464 -18.25 14.84 6.72
N SER A 465 -17.58 15.76 7.41
CA SER A 465 -18.14 16.46 8.56
C SER A 465 -18.69 17.85 8.16
N PRO A 466 -19.86 18.29 8.66
CA PRO A 466 -20.29 19.68 8.55
C PRO A 466 -19.20 20.59 9.12
N CYS A 467 -18.85 21.64 8.37
CA CYS A 467 -17.59 22.36 8.52
C CYS A 467 -17.18 22.59 9.99
N ARG A 468 -16.12 21.92 10.45
CA ARG A 468 -15.41 22.33 11.66
C ARG A 468 -14.81 23.70 11.33
N ALA A 469 -15.34 24.76 11.94
CA ALA A 469 -14.68 26.04 11.93
C ALA A 469 -13.24 25.81 12.41
N SER A 470 -12.28 26.12 11.57
CA SER A 470 -10.85 26.03 11.85
C SER A 470 -10.56 26.67 13.20
N LEU A 471 -10.25 25.85 14.21
CA LEU A 471 -9.54 26.35 15.38
C LEU A 471 -8.08 26.47 14.96
N GLN A 472 -7.65 27.73 14.87
CA GLN A 472 -6.27 28.17 14.66
C GLN A 472 -5.35 27.67 15.76
#